data_AF-A0AAV4C2R5-F1
#
_entry.id   AF-A0AAV4C2R5-F1
#
_cell.length_a   1.000
_cell.length_b   1.000
_cell.length_c   1.000
_cell.angle_alpha   90.00
_cell.angle_beta   90.00
_cell.angle_gamma   90.00
#
_symmetry.space_group_name_H-M   'P 1'
#
loop_
_entity.id
_entity.type
_entity.pdbx_description
1 polymer ?
#
loop_
_entity_poly.entity_id
_entity_poly.type
_entity_poly.pdbx_seq_one_letter_code
_entity_poly.pdbx_strand_id
1 'polypeptide(L)'
;MGKTGRAMYRHMNSTKPKDDIRSIPRKDQATIFRLRTEHAPLNQHLNRTNPEHPPMCPLCNHQFETVPHLLLHCPNLQDLRKQLLPTAPDINKTLYSNREQLMKTSTYYFMAMGRRAAAQRPLDY
;
A
#
# COMPACT_ATOMS: atom_id res chain seq x y z
N MET A 1 -4.33 29.42 0.49
CA MET A 1 -3.91 28.31 1.37
C MET A 1 -5.15 27.64 1.95
N GLY A 2 -5.23 26.30 1.93
CA GLY A 2 -6.39 25.56 2.46
C GLY A 2 -6.45 25.61 3.99
N LYS A 3 -7.66 25.75 4.56
CA LYS A 3 -7.90 25.92 6.01
C LYS A 3 -7.63 24.66 6.85
N THR A 4 -7.21 23.54 6.25
CA THR A 4 -6.96 22.28 6.96
C THR A 4 -5.70 21.59 6.42
N GLY A 5 -5.03 20.79 7.26
CA GLY A 5 -3.86 20.00 6.85
C GLY A 5 -4.12 18.96 5.75
N ARG A 6 -5.37 18.79 5.31
CA ARG A 6 -5.73 17.85 4.23
C ARG A 6 -5.11 18.21 2.88
N ALA A 7 -4.79 19.48 2.65
CA ALA A 7 -4.10 19.92 1.44
C ALA A 7 -2.73 19.21 1.25
N MET A 8 -2.13 18.69 2.33
CA MET A 8 -0.87 17.95 2.28
C MET A 8 -1.02 16.54 1.70
N TYR A 9 -2.23 15.96 1.73
CA TYR A 9 -2.43 14.60 1.21
C TYR A 9 -2.71 14.62 -0.29
N ARG A 10 -1.79 14.03 -1.06
CA ARG A 10 -1.87 13.91 -2.53
C ARG A 10 -3.20 13.32 -3.04
N HIS A 11 -3.82 12.41 -2.28
CA HIS A 11 -5.01 11.66 -2.69
C HIS A 11 -6.22 11.78 -1.73
N MET A 12 -6.11 12.52 -0.61
CA MET A 12 -7.17 12.71 0.41
C MET A 12 -7.40 14.18 0.77
N ASN A 13 -7.36 15.05 -0.23
CA ASN A 13 -7.48 16.51 -0.07
C ASN A 13 -8.89 17.00 0.36
N SER A 14 -9.90 16.13 0.33
CA SER A 14 -11.30 16.43 0.70
C SER A 14 -11.93 15.34 1.57
N THR A 15 -12.97 15.68 2.31
CA THR A 15 -13.74 14.71 3.10
C THR A 15 -14.70 13.94 2.20
N LYS A 16 -14.58 12.61 2.18
CA LYS A 16 -15.55 11.70 1.54
C LYS A 16 -16.45 11.06 2.61
N PRO A 17 -17.64 11.61 2.91
CA PRO A 17 -18.51 11.09 3.97
C PRO A 17 -19.08 9.69 3.65
N LYS A 18 -19.22 9.34 2.37
CA LYS A 18 -19.68 8.02 1.89
C LYS A 18 -18.53 7.09 1.49
N ASP A 19 -17.40 7.19 2.18
CA ASP A 19 -16.25 6.31 1.92
C ASP A 19 -16.48 4.92 2.54
N ASP A 20 -16.44 3.90 1.70
CA ASP A 20 -16.71 2.52 2.08
C ASP A 20 -15.69 1.96 3.10
N ILE A 21 -14.54 2.63 3.27
CA ILE A 21 -13.60 2.33 4.35
C ILE A 21 -14.26 2.34 5.74
N ARG A 22 -15.36 3.08 5.94
CA ARG A 22 -16.08 3.07 7.23
C ARG A 22 -16.83 1.77 7.50
N SER A 23 -17.08 0.97 6.46
CA SER A 23 -17.91 -0.23 6.52
C SER A 23 -17.12 -1.55 6.54
N ILE A 24 -15.79 -1.49 6.39
CA ILE A 24 -14.90 -2.68 6.46
C ILE A 24 -14.37 -2.91 7.88
N PRO A 25 -13.88 -4.11 8.23
CA PRO A 25 -13.31 -4.40 9.54
C PRO A 25 -12.14 -3.48 9.91
N ARG A 26 -11.97 -3.18 11.21
CA ARG A 26 -10.99 -2.19 11.71
C ARG A 26 -9.56 -2.43 11.22
N LYS A 27 -9.14 -3.69 11.15
CA LYS A 27 -7.82 -4.10 10.63
C LYS A 27 -7.63 -3.61 9.19
N ASP A 28 -8.64 -3.83 8.34
CA ASP A 28 -8.61 -3.42 6.93
C ASP A 28 -8.69 -1.90 6.79
N GLN A 29 -9.49 -1.22 7.64
CA GLN A 29 -9.52 0.24 7.68
C GLN A 29 -8.13 0.83 7.93
N ALA A 30 -7.41 0.30 8.92
CA ALA A 30 -6.07 0.76 9.26
C ALA A 30 -5.09 0.53 8.11
N THR A 31 -5.15 -0.65 7.47
CA THR A 31 -4.34 -0.96 6.28
C THR A 31 -4.60 0.01 5.14
N ILE A 32 -5.86 0.19 4.75
CA ILE A 32 -6.23 1.10 3.66
C ILE A 32 -5.84 2.54 3.98
N PHE A 33 -6.05 2.98 5.22
CA PHE A 33 -5.65 4.32 5.66
C PHE A 33 -4.11 4.53 5.54
N ARG A 34 -3.31 3.57 6.00
CA ARG A 34 -1.84 3.61 5.88
C ARG A 34 -1.39 3.64 4.42
N LEU A 35 -2.01 2.85 3.55
CA LEU A 35 -1.72 2.85 2.12
C LEU A 35 -2.06 4.19 1.47
N ARG A 36 -3.24 4.75 1.75
CA ARG A 36 -3.69 6.05 1.20
C ARG A 36 -2.79 7.21 1.61
N THR A 37 -2.21 7.14 2.80
CA THR A 37 -1.39 8.19 3.39
C THR A 37 0.11 7.93 3.24
N GLU A 38 0.53 6.87 2.53
CA GLU A 38 1.93 6.44 2.41
C GLU A 38 2.65 6.19 3.77
N HIS A 39 1.91 5.74 4.79
CA HIS A 39 2.42 5.36 6.12
C HIS A 39 2.52 3.83 6.32
N ALA A 40 2.43 3.05 5.24
CA ALA A 40 2.75 1.63 5.32
C ALA A 40 4.27 1.45 5.50
N PRO A 41 4.72 0.44 6.28
CA PRO A 41 6.15 0.13 6.52
C PRO A 41 6.84 -0.48 5.28
N LEU A 42 6.78 0.25 4.16
CA LEU A 42 7.54 -0.04 2.95
C LEU A 42 8.90 0.64 3.04
N ASN A 43 9.90 0.09 2.35
CA ASN A 43 11.28 0.52 2.52
C ASN A 43 11.50 2.01 2.17
N GLN A 44 10.78 2.56 1.19
CA GLN A 44 10.84 4.00 0.93
C GLN A 44 10.35 4.85 2.11
N HIS A 45 9.30 4.41 2.81
CA HIS A 45 8.78 5.12 3.98
C HIS A 45 9.77 5.01 5.15
N LEU A 46 10.33 3.82 5.39
CA LEU A 46 11.31 3.59 6.45
C LEU A 46 12.60 4.40 6.23
N ASN A 47 13.06 4.49 4.99
CA ASN A 47 14.24 5.27 4.61
C ASN A 47 14.10 6.77 4.94
N ARG A 48 12.88 7.34 4.89
CA ARG A 48 12.62 8.74 5.27
C ARG A 48 12.93 9.01 6.76
N THR A 49 12.77 8.00 7.61
CA THR A 49 13.01 8.08 9.06
C THR A 49 14.42 7.64 9.43
N ASN A 50 14.96 6.65 8.71
CA ASN A 50 16.32 6.14 8.89
C ASN A 50 17.00 5.97 7.52
N PRO A 51 17.86 6.92 7.09
CA PRO A 51 18.53 6.87 5.80
C PRO A 51 19.40 5.63 5.55
N GLU A 52 19.88 4.98 6.62
CA GLU A 52 20.64 3.71 6.54
C GLU A 52 19.77 2.53 6.07
N HIS A 53 18.44 2.62 6.22
CA HIS A 53 17.53 1.59 5.74
C HIS A 53 17.38 1.71 4.22
N PRO A 54 17.79 0.72 3.41
CA PRO A 54 17.77 0.84 1.96
C PRO A 54 16.32 0.93 1.45
N PRO A 55 16.00 1.86 0.53
CA PRO A 55 14.62 2.08 0.07
C PRO A 55 14.12 1.02 -0.93
N MET A 56 14.97 0.06 -1.32
CA MET A 56 14.73 -0.88 -2.40
C MET A 56 13.68 -1.93 -2.05
N CYS A 57 12.95 -2.42 -3.05
CA CYS A 57 12.01 -3.52 -2.88
C CYS A 57 12.77 -4.85 -2.67
N PRO A 58 12.54 -5.58 -1.57
CA PRO A 58 13.26 -6.82 -1.30
C PRO A 58 12.83 -7.97 -2.22
N LEU A 59 11.68 -7.84 -2.90
CA LEU A 59 11.19 -8.87 -3.81
C LEU A 59 11.82 -8.79 -5.20
N CYS A 60 12.05 -7.58 -5.73
CA CYS A 60 12.47 -7.39 -7.12
C CYS A 60 13.62 -6.40 -7.29
N ASN A 61 14.22 -5.95 -6.20
CA ASN A 61 15.33 -5.00 -6.15
C ASN A 61 15.08 -3.65 -6.86
N HIS A 62 13.82 -3.25 -7.02
CA HIS A 62 13.49 -1.94 -7.58
C HIS A 62 13.93 -0.83 -6.62
N GLN A 63 14.48 0.25 -7.16
CA GLN A 63 15.11 1.35 -6.41
C GLN A 63 14.25 1.88 -5.24
N PHE A 64 12.95 2.05 -5.45
CA PHE A 64 12.05 2.63 -4.45
C PHE A 64 10.81 1.79 -4.22
N GLU A 65 10.72 1.19 -3.04
CA GLU A 65 9.54 0.47 -2.61
C GLU A 65 8.46 1.43 -2.10
N THR A 66 7.63 1.90 -3.03
CA THR A 66 6.51 2.81 -2.76
C THR A 66 5.16 2.07 -2.78
N VAL A 67 4.08 2.73 -2.31
CA VAL A 67 2.72 2.16 -2.42
C VAL A 67 2.33 1.87 -3.89
N PRO A 68 2.55 2.78 -4.86
CA PRO A 68 2.36 2.46 -6.27
C PRO A 68 3.20 1.28 -6.74
N HIS A 69 4.48 1.20 -6.32
CA HIS A 69 5.32 0.06 -6.67
C HIS A 69 4.71 -1.26 -6.19
N LEU A 70 4.36 -1.34 -4.91
CA LEU A 70 3.75 -2.52 -4.31
C LEU A 70 2.48 -2.92 -5.06
N LEU A 71 1.51 -2.01 -5.17
CA LEU A 71 0.18 -2.32 -5.72
C LEU A 71 0.20 -2.56 -7.23
N LEU A 72 1.00 -1.82 -8.00
CA LEU A 72 0.84 -1.68 -9.45
C LEU A 72 2.03 -2.15 -10.28
N HIS A 73 3.26 -2.13 -9.75
CA HIS A 73 4.47 -2.30 -10.57
C HIS A 73 5.34 -3.49 -10.21
N CYS A 74 5.33 -3.96 -8.96
CA CYS A 74 6.19 -5.06 -8.54
C CYS A 74 5.90 -6.32 -9.39
N PRO A 75 6.89 -6.85 -10.14
CA PRO A 75 6.68 -8.01 -11.00
C PRO A 75 6.43 -9.28 -10.18
N ASN A 76 7.06 -9.43 -9.02
CA ASN A 76 6.92 -10.58 -8.13
C ASN A 76 5.60 -10.63 -7.33
N LEU A 77 4.71 -9.67 -7.58
CA LEU A 77 3.35 -9.63 -7.04
C LEU A 77 2.29 -9.64 -8.15
N GLN A 78 2.68 -9.92 -9.40
CA GLN A 78 1.75 -9.90 -10.55
C GLN A 78 0.63 -10.93 -10.40
N ASP A 79 0.94 -12.11 -9.87
CA ASP A 79 -0.02 -13.18 -9.59
C ASP A 79 -1.07 -12.73 -8.55
N LEU A 80 -0.63 -12.18 -7.42
CA LEU A 80 -1.54 -11.64 -6.40
C LEU A 80 -2.37 -10.47 -6.94
N ARG A 81 -1.78 -9.64 -7.81
CA ARG A 81 -2.48 -8.51 -8.43
C ARG A 81 -3.60 -9.01 -9.34
N LYS A 82 -3.34 -10.03 -10.15
CA LYS A 82 -4.36 -10.66 -11.02
C LYS A 82 -5.48 -11.31 -10.21
N GLN A 83 -5.16 -11.87 -9.03
CA GLN A 83 -6.14 -12.56 -8.20
C GLN A 83 -7.02 -11.61 -7.37
N LEU A 84 -6.45 -10.53 -6.82
CA LEU A 84 -7.10 -9.73 -5.77
C LEU A 84 -7.38 -8.28 -6.17
N LEU A 85 -6.71 -7.74 -7.19
CA LEU A 85 -6.90 -6.35 -7.61
C LEU A 85 -7.77 -6.27 -8.88
N PRO A 86 -8.37 -5.10 -9.17
CA PRO A 86 -9.23 -4.94 -10.34
C PRO A 86 -8.44 -5.10 -11.64
N THR A 87 -9.13 -5.40 -12.74
CA THR A 87 -8.57 -5.32 -14.09
C THR A 87 -8.04 -3.92 -14.37
N ALA A 88 -6.81 -3.83 -14.89
CA ALA A 88 -6.09 -2.57 -15.08
C ALA A 88 -6.10 -1.71 -13.80
N PRO A 89 -5.43 -2.18 -12.73
CA PRO A 89 -5.48 -1.53 -11.43
C PRO A 89 -4.77 -0.17 -11.46
N ASP A 90 -5.35 0.78 -10.74
CA ASP A 90 -4.75 2.07 -10.43
C ASP A 90 -5.01 2.40 -8.95
N ILE A 91 -4.42 3.48 -8.45
CA ILE A 91 -4.57 3.89 -7.05
C ILE A 91 -6.03 4.15 -6.67
N ASN A 92 -6.85 4.71 -7.55
CA ASN A 92 -8.25 4.99 -7.25
C ASN A 92 -9.09 3.72 -7.19
N LYS A 93 -8.93 2.84 -8.19
CA LYS A 93 -9.63 1.55 -8.27
C LYS A 93 -9.23 0.58 -7.17
N THR A 94 -8.03 0.72 -6.60
CA THR A 94 -7.54 -0.13 -5.50
C THR A 94 -7.84 0.44 -4.13
N LEU A 95 -7.52 1.72 -3.89
CA LEU A 95 -7.58 2.32 -2.56
C LEU A 95 -8.83 3.16 -2.30
N TYR A 96 -9.56 3.60 -3.32
CA TYR A 96 -10.74 4.49 -3.18
C TYR A 96 -12.00 3.91 -3.84
N SER A 97 -12.08 2.58 -3.88
CA SER A 97 -13.17 1.82 -4.50
C SER A 97 -14.22 1.39 -3.47
N ASN A 98 -15.04 0.42 -3.82
CA ASN A 98 -16.11 -0.12 -2.98
C ASN A 98 -15.57 -1.03 -1.86
N ARG A 99 -16.46 -1.35 -0.90
CA ARG A 99 -16.19 -2.23 0.25
C ARG A 99 -15.45 -3.51 -0.11
N GLU A 100 -15.93 -4.24 -1.12
CA GLU A 100 -15.35 -5.53 -1.53
C GLU A 100 -13.90 -5.35 -1.99
N GLN A 101 -13.66 -4.36 -2.85
CA GLN A 101 -12.32 -4.11 -3.37
C GLN A 101 -11.35 -3.60 -2.31
N LEU A 102 -11.82 -2.82 -1.33
CA LEU A 102 -11.00 -2.41 -0.19
C LEU A 102 -10.56 -3.61 0.64
N MET A 103 -11.47 -4.56 0.91
CA MET A 103 -11.12 -5.80 1.61
C MET A 103 -10.11 -6.64 0.81
N LYS A 104 -10.33 -6.82 -0.49
CA LYS A 104 -9.38 -7.52 -1.37
C LYS A 104 -8.00 -6.86 -1.40
N THR A 105 -7.96 -5.54 -1.43
CA THR A 105 -6.69 -4.77 -1.40
C THR A 105 -5.97 -4.91 -0.06
N SER A 106 -6.72 -4.98 1.05
CA SER A 106 -6.15 -5.29 2.38
C SER A 106 -5.55 -6.70 2.42
N THR A 107 -6.28 -7.71 1.93
CA THR A 107 -5.78 -9.10 1.79
C THR A 107 -4.52 -9.16 0.93
N TYR A 108 -4.53 -8.49 -0.23
CA TYR A 108 -3.37 -8.36 -1.11
C TYR A 108 -2.16 -7.82 -0.34
N TYR A 109 -2.35 -6.74 0.42
CA TYR A 109 -1.30 -6.14 1.21
C TYR A 109 -0.72 -7.12 2.22
N PHE A 110 -1.55 -7.85 2.99
CA PHE A 110 -1.04 -8.83 3.96
C PHE A 110 -0.26 -9.98 3.30
N MET A 111 -0.71 -10.49 2.16
CA MET A 111 0.01 -11.53 1.42
C MET A 111 1.34 -11.02 0.86
N ALA A 112 1.35 -9.81 0.30
CA ALA A 112 2.56 -9.15 -0.18
C ALA A 112 3.56 -8.90 0.97
N MET A 113 3.06 -8.51 2.15
CA MET A 113 3.89 -8.35 3.35
C MET A 113 4.51 -9.67 3.82
N GLY A 114 3.78 -10.78 3.75
CA GLY A 114 4.32 -12.10 4.04
C GLY A 114 5.47 -12.48 3.12
N ARG A 115 5.30 -12.27 1.79
CA ARG A 115 6.38 -12.51 0.81
C ARG A 115 7.60 -11.63 1.08
N ARG A 116 7.37 -10.34 1.38
CA ARG A 116 8.46 -9.41 1.72
C ARG A 116 9.22 -9.85 2.95
N ALA A 117 8.51 -10.20 4.02
CA ALA A 117 9.14 -10.66 5.25
C ALA A 117 9.99 -11.91 5.00
N ALA A 118 9.51 -12.86 4.17
CA ALA A 118 10.29 -14.03 3.78
C ALA A 118 11.56 -13.67 2.98
N ALA A 119 11.47 -12.75 2.02
CA ALA A 119 12.62 -12.30 1.24
C ALA A 119 13.66 -11.49 2.03
N GLN A 120 13.25 -10.88 3.14
CA GLN A 120 14.12 -10.11 4.03
C GLN A 120 14.73 -10.95 5.17
N ARG A 121 14.36 -12.22 5.33
CA ARG A 121 15.00 -13.09 6.32
C ARG A 121 16.47 -13.27 5.91
N PRO A 122 17.43 -13.08 6.83
CA PRO A 122 18.79 -13.52 6.59
C PRO A 122 18.75 -14.99 6.20
N LEU A 123 19.54 -15.39 5.19
CA LEU A 123 19.85 -16.80 5.03
C LEU A 123 20.65 -17.17 6.27
N ASP A 124 20.06 -17.97 7.16
CA ASP A 124 20.78 -18.59 8.27
C ASP A 124 21.87 -19.46 7.63
N TYR A 125 23.11 -18.98 7.65
CA TYR A 125 24.32 -19.71 7.22
C TYR A 125 25.07 -20.21 8.45
#